data_AF-A0A822IJY9-F1
#
_entry.id   AF-A0A822IJY9-F1
#
_cell.length_a   1.000
_cell.length_b   1.000
_cell.length_c   1.000
_cell.angle_alpha   90.00
_cell.angle_beta   90.00
_cell.angle_gamma   90.00
#
_symmetry.space_group_name_H-M   'P 1'
#
loop_
_entity.id
_entity.type
_entity.pdbx_description
1 polymer ?
#
loop_
_entity_poly.entity_id
_entity_poly.type
_entity_poly.pdbx_seq_one_letter_code
_entity_poly.pdbx_strand_id
1 'polypeptide(L)'
;MASESKIKCDDEYSLSAINTKNEVINVIVRKCHHCNEIVPKVGICSDCSTEYEHKNTVENPETGFIHFVYECSGCPPAKRKAQKIIKINDGNNRESRDDLIKNFL
;
A
#
# COMPACT_ATOMS: atom_id res chain seq x y z
N MET A 1 -10.88 26.02 23.91
CA MET A 1 -9.87 25.68 22.90
C MET A 1 -10.13 24.24 22.51
N ALA A 2 -10.50 24.02 21.25
CA ALA A 2 -10.99 22.74 20.76
C ALA A 2 -9.90 21.68 20.86
N SER A 3 -10.23 20.57 21.50
CA SER A 3 -9.42 19.36 21.54
C SER A 3 -9.23 18.87 20.11
N GLU A 4 -8.02 18.98 19.59
CA GLU A 4 -7.62 18.35 18.34
C GLU A 4 -7.55 16.83 18.57
N SER A 5 -8.71 16.20 18.54
CA SER A 5 -8.84 14.77 18.35
C SER A 5 -8.17 14.45 17.02
N LYS A 6 -6.92 13.99 17.07
CA LYS A 6 -6.25 13.36 15.93
C LYS A 6 -7.19 12.28 15.42
N ILE A 7 -7.80 12.54 14.27
CA ILE A 7 -8.64 11.61 13.54
C ILE A 7 -7.80 10.35 13.38
N LYS A 8 -8.15 9.29 14.12
CA LYS A 8 -7.70 7.94 13.76
C LYS A 8 -8.26 7.72 12.36
N CYS A 9 -7.38 7.59 11.38
CA CYS A 9 -7.76 7.21 10.03
C CYS A 9 -8.32 5.79 10.15
N ASP A 10 -9.65 5.66 10.16
CA ASP A 10 -10.38 4.40 10.40
C ASP A 10 -10.19 3.39 9.25
N ASP A 11 -9.50 3.81 8.18
CA ASP A 11 -9.25 3.04 6.96
C ASP A 11 -7.93 2.24 6.97
N GLU A 12 -7.24 2.09 8.11
CA GLU A 12 -6.02 1.28 8.21
C GLU A 12 -6.33 -0.12 8.76
N TYR A 13 -5.97 -1.17 8.01
CA TYR A 13 -6.10 -2.56 8.48
C TYR A 13 -4.91 -3.42 8.06
N SER A 14 -4.72 -4.55 8.73
CA SER A 14 -3.64 -5.50 8.40
C SER A 14 -4.17 -6.59 7.47
N LEU A 15 -3.42 -6.88 6.41
CA LEU A 15 -3.66 -8.05 5.56
C LEU A 15 -2.44 -8.95 5.53
N SER A 16 -2.67 -10.24 5.38
CA SER A 16 -1.60 -11.21 5.14
C SER A 16 -1.25 -11.22 3.66
N ALA A 17 0.03 -11.05 3.36
CA ALA A 17 0.57 -11.08 2.01
C ALA A 17 1.81 -11.96 1.94
N ILE A 18 2.23 -12.31 0.72
CA ILE A 18 3.45 -13.02 0.41
C ILE A 18 4.44 -11.99 -0.17
N ASN A 19 5.66 -11.96 0.35
CA ASN A 19 6.73 -11.12 -0.21
C ASN A 19 7.42 -11.81 -1.41
N THR A 20 8.37 -11.12 -2.05
CA THR A 20 9.13 -11.68 -3.19
C THR A 20 10.04 -12.86 -2.81
N LYS A 21 10.25 -13.13 -1.51
CA LYS A 21 10.96 -14.32 -0.99
C LYS A 21 10.01 -15.47 -0.64
N ASN A 22 8.74 -15.35 -1.03
CA ASN A 22 7.69 -16.32 -0.77
C ASN A 22 7.38 -16.52 0.74
N GLU A 23 7.67 -15.52 1.56
CA GLU A 23 7.39 -15.53 2.99
C GLU A 23 6.08 -14.80 3.27
N VAL A 24 5.27 -15.36 4.18
CA VAL A 24 4.04 -14.72 4.64
C VAL A 24 4.40 -13.56 5.58
N ILE A 25 3.94 -12.37 5.23
CA ILE A 25 4.13 -11.13 5.97
C ILE A 25 2.77 -10.51 6.29
N ASN A 26 2.69 -9.78 7.40
CA ASN A 26 1.55 -8.91 7.67
C ASN A 26 1.87 -7.51 7.15
N VAL A 27 0.97 -6.96 6.35
CA VAL A 27 1.10 -5.65 5.72
C VAL A 27 -0.02 -4.76 6.20
N ILE A 28 0.32 -3.60 6.74
CA ILE A 28 -0.65 -2.56 7.03
C ILE A 28 -0.99 -1.87 5.72
N VAL A 29 -2.26 -1.89 5.35
CA VAL A 29 -2.80 -1.17 4.20
C VAL A 29 -3.70 -0.04 4.65
N ARG A 30 -3.89 0.94 3.77
CA ARG A 30 -4.84 2.03 3.93
C ARG A 30 -5.48 2.37 2.60
N LYS A 31 -6.67 2.98 2.63
CA LYS A 31 -7.25 3.58 1.43
C LYS A 31 -6.44 4.81 1.00
N CYS A 32 -6.04 4.84 -0.27
CA CYS A 32 -5.38 5.98 -0.90
C CYS A 32 -6.45 7.01 -1.27
N HIS A 33 -6.36 8.23 -0.75
CA HIS A 33 -7.35 9.27 -1.05
C HIS A 33 -7.28 9.80 -2.49
N HIS A 34 -6.15 9.59 -3.19
CA HIS A 34 -5.96 10.07 -4.55
C HIS A 34 -6.67 9.21 -5.60
N CYS A 35 -6.58 7.88 -5.45
CA CYS A 35 -7.12 6.92 -6.40
C CYS A 35 -8.21 6.01 -5.83
N ASN A 36 -8.55 6.14 -4.54
CA ASN A 36 -9.46 5.28 -3.79
C ASN A 36 -9.05 3.80 -3.68
N GLU A 37 -7.84 3.44 -4.13
CA GLU A 37 -7.29 2.08 -4.03
C GLU A 37 -6.81 1.75 -2.61
N ILE A 38 -6.78 0.46 -2.27
CA ILE A 38 -6.20 -0.03 -1.02
C ILE A 38 -4.70 -0.25 -1.25
N VAL A 39 -3.85 0.51 -0.56
CA VAL A 39 -2.40 0.50 -0.77
C VAL A 39 -1.63 0.22 0.52
N PRO A 40 -0.49 -0.49 0.46
CA PRO A 40 0.41 -0.64 1.59
C PRO A 40 0.87 0.71 2.17
N LYS A 41 1.04 0.76 3.48
CA LYS A 41 1.74 1.86 4.12
C LYS A 41 3.25 1.63 4.01
N VAL A 42 3.95 2.52 3.33
CA VAL A 42 5.41 2.46 3.14
C VAL A 42 6.20 3.39 4.06
N GLY A 43 5.51 4.28 4.79
CA GLY A 43 6.12 5.17 5.76
C GLY A 43 6.68 6.46 5.15
N ILE A 44 7.73 6.99 5.76
CA ILE A 44 8.32 8.30 5.47
C ILE A 44 9.66 8.12 4.76
N CYS A 45 9.97 8.99 3.79
CA CYS A 45 11.27 9.01 3.14
C CYS A 45 12.38 9.37 4.13
N SER A 46 13.40 8.51 4.28
CA SER A 46 14.48 8.71 5.24
C SER A 46 15.40 9.90 4.91
N ASP A 47 15.47 10.32 3.65
CA ASP A 47 16.34 11.42 3.21
C ASP A 47 15.71 12.81 3.43
N CYS A 48 14.41 12.96 3.17
CA CYS A 48 13.73 14.27 3.21
C CYS A 48 12.60 14.36 4.24
N SER A 49 12.35 13.28 4.99
CA SER A 49 11.31 13.18 6.02
C SER A 49 9.87 13.47 5.53
N THR A 50 9.63 13.46 4.21
CA THR A 50 8.27 13.60 3.64
C THR A 50 7.60 12.24 3.49
N GLU A 51 6.29 12.17 3.71
CA GLU A 51 5.50 10.95 3.46
C GLU A 51 5.59 10.53 1.99
N TYR A 52 5.70 9.22 1.77
CA TYR A 52 5.64 8.65 0.42
C TYR A 52 4.19 8.65 -0.07
N GLU A 53 3.96 9.28 -1.21
CA GLU A 53 2.66 9.30 -1.87
C GLU A 53 2.59 8.15 -2.87
N HIS A 54 1.50 7.38 -2.84
CA HIS A 54 1.24 6.37 -3.86
C HIS A 54 1.04 7.05 -5.23
N LYS A 55 1.66 6.50 -6.26
CA LYS A 55 1.61 7.02 -7.64
C LYS A 55 1.01 6.04 -8.62
N ASN A 56 1.29 4.74 -8.45
CA ASN A 56 0.83 3.73 -9.38
C ASN A 56 0.77 2.35 -8.73
N THR A 57 -0.18 1.53 -9.17
CA THR A 57 -0.29 0.12 -8.83
C THR A 57 -0.14 -0.68 -10.13
N VAL A 58 0.73 -1.69 -10.15
CA VAL A 58 0.90 -2.58 -11.31
C VAL A 58 0.81 -4.02 -10.85
N GLU A 59 -0.21 -4.74 -11.29
CA GLU A 59 -0.30 -6.19 -11.06
C GLU A 59 0.42 -6.95 -12.17
N ASN A 60 1.22 -7.94 -11.79
CA ASN A 60 1.76 -8.92 -12.72
C ASN A 60 0.78 -10.11 -12.82
N PRO A 61 0.08 -10.29 -13.95
CA PRO A 61 -0.94 -11.34 -14.10
C PRO A 61 -0.36 -12.76 -14.10
N GLU A 62 0.92 -12.93 -14.45
CA GLU A 62 1.57 -14.25 -14.51
C GLU A 62 1.94 -14.77 -13.12
N THR A 63 2.31 -13.86 -12.21
CA THR A 63 2.81 -14.23 -10.87
C THR A 63 1.82 -13.89 -9.75
N GLY A 64 0.89 -12.97 -10.01
CA GLY A 64 -0.07 -12.43 -9.04
C GLY A 64 0.57 -11.47 -8.03
N PHE A 65 1.79 -10.99 -8.27
CA PHE A 65 2.41 -9.95 -7.45
C PHE A 65 1.91 -8.57 -7.88
N ILE A 66 1.59 -7.75 -6.89
CA ILE A 66 1.15 -6.37 -7.05
C ILE A 66 2.30 -5.45 -6.63
N HIS A 67 2.68 -4.57 -7.55
CA HIS A 67 3.75 -3.60 -7.40
C HIS A 67 3.15 -2.23 -7.12
N PHE A 68 3.30 -1.77 -5.88
CA PHE A 68 2.89 -0.44 -5.47
C PHE A 68 4.08 0.51 -5.57
N VAL A 69 3.95 1.53 -6.40
CA VAL A 69 4.97 2.56 -6.64
C VAL A 69 4.60 3.80 -5.86
N TYR A 70 5.58 4.32 -5.12
CA TYR A 70 5.44 5.53 -4.33
C TYR A 70 6.54 6.53 -4.68
N GLU A 71 6.22 7.80 -4.55
CA GLU A 71 7.18 8.88 -4.68
C GLU A 71 7.04 9.88 -3.53
N CYS A 72 8.16 10.41 -3.07
CA CYS A 72 8.17 11.52 -2.14
C CYS A 72 8.45 12.85 -2.86
N SER A 73 7.85 13.94 -2.38
CA SER A 73 7.99 15.25 -3.03
C SER A 73 9.27 16.00 -2.62
N GLY A 74 9.96 15.56 -1.57
CA GLY A 74 11.15 16.23 -1.03
C GLY A 74 12.51 15.82 -1.64
N CYS A 75 12.57 14.73 -2.41
CA CYS A 75 13.82 14.23 -2.99
C CYS A 75 13.91 14.45 -4.50
N PRO A 76 15.15 14.54 -5.06
CA PRO A 76 15.33 14.55 -6.51
C PRO A 76 14.83 13.24 -7.14
N PRO A 77 14.49 13.24 -8.44
CA PRO A 77 13.85 12.11 -9.13
C PRO A 77 14.55 10.76 -8.98
N ALA A 78 15.88 10.76 -8.82
CA ALA A 78 16.68 9.55 -8.65
C ALA A 78 16.53 8.89 -7.27
N LYS A 79 16.14 9.64 -6.22
CA LYS A 79 16.08 9.16 -4.83
C LYS A 79 14.67 9.14 -4.26
N ARG A 80 13.69 9.72 -4.94
CA ARG A 80 12.33 9.87 -4.41
C ARG A 80 11.45 8.63 -4.50
N LYS A 81 11.89 7.57 -5.17
CA LYS A 81 11.05 6.40 -5.47
C LYS A 81 11.16 5.34 -4.39
N ALA A 82 10.02 4.88 -3.91
CA ALA A 82 9.88 3.68 -3.07
C ALA A 82 8.93 2.69 -3.75
N GLN A 83 9.12 1.41 -3.48
CA GLN A 83 8.25 0.36 -4.02
C GLN A 83 7.96 -0.69 -2.97
N LYS A 84 6.73 -1.21 -2.99
CA LYS A 84 6.32 -2.38 -2.21
C LYS A 84 5.75 -3.42 -3.16
N ILE A 85 6.32 -4.60 -3.16
CA ILE A 85 5.88 -5.73 -4.00
C ILE A 85 5.36 -6.81 -3.08
N ILE A 86 4.07 -7.13 -3.21
CA ILE A 86 3.40 -8.14 -2.40
C ILE A 86 2.39 -8.90 -3.24
N LYS A 87 2.11 -10.15 -2.86
CA LYS A 87 1.00 -10.94 -3.40
C LYS A 87 0.03 -11.21 -2.26
N ILE A 88 -1.26 -10.95 -2.44
CA ILE A 88 -2.22 -11.13 -1.35
C ILE A 88 -2.27 -12.62 -0.97
N ASN A 89 -2.03 -12.93 0.31
CA ASN A 89 -2.05 -14.31 0.81
C ASN A 89 -3.47 -14.63 1.23
N ASP A 90 -4.26 -15.09 0.28
CA ASP A 90 -5.66 -15.41 0.49
C ASP A 90 -5.75 -16.80 1.14
N GLY A 91 -5.57 -16.85 2.46
CA GLY A 91 -5.79 -18.05 3.27
C GLY A 91 -7.25 -18.45 3.20
N ASN A 92 -7.62 -19.26 2.21
CA ASN A 92 -8.91 -19.94 2.06
C ASN A 92 -10.17 -19.06 2.06
N ASN A 93 -10.11 -17.76 1.75
CA ASN A 93 -11.29 -16.89 1.78
C ASN A 93 -11.51 -16.14 0.45
N ARG A 94 -11.88 -16.92 -0.58
CA ARG A 94 -12.19 -16.47 -1.96
C ARG A 94 -13.15 -15.27 -2.05
N GLU A 95 -13.93 -14.98 -1.01
CA GLU A 95 -14.90 -13.88 -0.99
C GLU A 95 -14.23 -12.50 -0.83
N SER A 96 -13.12 -12.38 -0.09
CA SER A 96 -12.43 -11.10 0.12
C SER A 96 -11.66 -10.61 -1.10
N ARG A 97 -11.34 -11.51 -2.04
CA ARG A 97 -10.66 -11.18 -3.29
C ARG A 97 -11.53 -10.31 -4.20
N ASP A 98 -12.85 -10.52 -4.19
CA ASP A 98 -13.78 -9.79 -5.04
C ASP A 98 -14.00 -8.35 -4.55
N ASP A 99 -14.02 -8.11 -3.23
CA ASP A 99 -14.14 -6.76 -2.64
C ASP A 99 -12.86 -5.93 -2.73
N LEU A 100 -11.69 -6.58 -2.66
CA LEU A 100 -10.42 -5.93 -2.97
C LEU A 100 -10.36 -5.57 -4.46
N ILE A 101 -10.57 -6.53 -5.36
CA ILE A 101 -10.47 -6.33 -6.83
C ILE A 101 -11.58 -5.44 -7.39
N LYS A 102 -12.79 -5.42 -6.82
CA LYS A 102 -13.86 -4.48 -7.24
C LYS A 102 -13.55 -3.02 -6.92
N ASN A 103 -12.61 -2.73 -6.02
CA ASN A 103 -12.10 -1.36 -5.83
C ASN A 103 -10.87 -1.05 -6.72
N PHE A 104 -10.35 -2.02 -7.47
CA PHE A 104 -9.23 -1.85 -8.41
C PHE A 104 -9.66 -1.79 -9.89
N LEU A 105 -10.94 -2.00 -10.21
CA LEU A 105 -11.52 -1.94 -11.57
C LEU A 105 -12.47 -0.75 -11.74
#